data_AF-A0AAN4ZI93-F1
#
_entry.id   AF-A0AAN4ZI93-F1
#
_cell.length_a   1.000
_cell.length_b   1.000
_cell.length_c   1.000
_cell.angle_alpha   90.00
_cell.angle_beta   90.00
_cell.angle_gamma   90.00
#
_symmetry.space_group_name_H-M   'P 1'
#
loop_
_entity.id
_entity.type
_entity.pdbx_description
1 polymer ?
#
loop_
_entity_poly.entity_id
_entity_poly.type
_entity_poly.pdbx_seq_one_letter_code
_entity_poly.pdbx_strand_id
1 'polypeptide(L)'
;EEFTGKNARKVQKKTINCIEYFRGNVIYKSERQEITHPTVYKLRDHSIIVEVPRYLFICTAESSPFIYFSTFDEHIYILDTQKTEVLARYRIENISNIGYISSVHNGTITVRGWSGNDGDQMVTAQIPNPSNETATESDVDNLRRMEHHTKELEKSKVTMIEEKEEFIRKESEKEKEVKGAMISLSP
;
A
#
# COMPACT_ATOMS: atom_id res chain seq x y z
N GLU A 1 -27.64 -23.92 17.97
CA GLU A 1 -26.82 -25.13 17.79
C GLU A 1 -25.42 -24.85 18.32
N GLU A 2 -25.01 -25.58 19.35
CA GLU A 2 -23.67 -25.51 19.94
C GLU A 2 -22.67 -26.25 19.06
N PHE A 3 -21.67 -25.52 18.55
CA PHE A 3 -20.54 -26.11 17.84
C PHE A 3 -19.46 -26.50 18.86
N THR A 4 -19.46 -27.77 19.29
CA THR A 4 -18.37 -28.38 20.04
C THR A 4 -17.41 -29.08 19.07
N GLY A 5 -16.21 -28.52 18.88
CA GLY A 5 -15.21 -29.09 17.99
C GLY A 5 -13.81 -28.58 18.32
N LYS A 6 -12.93 -29.51 18.72
CA LYS A 6 -11.53 -29.31 19.13
C LYS A 6 -10.61 -28.84 17.98
N ASN A 7 -10.90 -27.66 17.44
CA ASN A 7 -10.00 -26.87 16.61
C ASN A 7 -10.21 -25.39 16.96
N ALA A 8 -10.02 -25.05 18.23
CA ALA A 8 -9.86 -23.67 18.64
C ALA A 8 -8.51 -23.15 18.13
N ARG A 9 -8.36 -23.02 16.80
CA ARG A 9 -7.52 -21.94 16.25
C ARG A 9 -8.03 -20.71 16.98
N LYS A 10 -7.14 -20.06 17.74
CA LYS A 10 -7.42 -18.74 18.32
C LYS A 10 -8.00 -17.90 17.21
N VAL A 11 -9.33 -17.74 17.18
CA VAL A 11 -9.97 -16.69 16.42
C VAL A 11 -9.52 -15.45 17.16
N GLN A 12 -8.38 -14.88 16.76
CA GLN A 12 -8.05 -13.52 17.17
C GLN A 12 -9.32 -12.73 16.88
N LYS A 13 -9.88 -12.11 17.92
CA LYS A 13 -11.02 -11.21 17.75
C LYS A 13 -10.59 -10.20 16.69
N LYS A 14 -11.23 -10.25 15.52
CA LYS A 14 -11.03 -9.23 14.49
C LYS A 14 -11.58 -7.94 15.07
N THR A 15 -10.69 -7.02 15.43
CA THR A 15 -11.10 -5.71 15.94
C THR A 15 -11.56 -4.90 14.74
N ILE A 16 -12.86 -4.62 14.69
CA ILE A 16 -13.42 -3.67 13.74
C ILE A 16 -13.09 -2.29 14.27
N ASN A 17 -12.27 -1.55 13.54
CA ASN A 17 -11.79 -0.24 13.96
C ASN A 17 -12.74 0.88 13.50
N CYS A 18 -13.44 0.68 12.39
CA CYS A 18 -14.30 1.68 11.79
C CYS A 18 -15.37 1.03 10.91
N ILE A 19 -16.52 1.71 10.79
CA ILE A 19 -17.63 1.34 9.91
C ILE A 19 -17.89 2.53 8.99
N GLU A 20 -17.99 2.28 7.69
CA GLU A 20 -18.33 3.28 6.69
C GLU A 20 -19.50 2.82 5.83
N TYR A 21 -20.34 3.77 5.42
CA TYR A 21 -21.46 3.51 4.53
C TYR A 21 -21.15 4.06 3.15
N PHE A 22 -21.19 3.21 2.13
CA PHE A 22 -20.92 3.61 0.76
C PHE A 22 -21.85 2.88 -0.21
N ARG A 23 -22.68 3.65 -0.92
CA ARG A 23 -23.62 3.15 -1.95
C ARG A 23 -24.47 1.96 -1.47
N GLY A 24 -24.99 2.06 -0.26
CA GLY A 24 -25.81 1.02 0.37
C GLY A 24 -25.03 -0.16 0.93
N ASN A 25 -23.69 -0.19 0.80
CA ASN A 25 -22.84 -1.17 1.46
C ASN A 25 -22.35 -0.65 2.82
N VAL A 26 -22.28 -1.55 3.79
CA VAL A 26 -21.57 -1.35 5.06
C VAL A 26 -20.16 -1.92 4.92
N ILE A 27 -19.18 -1.10 5.23
CA ILE A 27 -17.76 -1.43 5.08
C ILE A 27 -17.13 -1.46 6.45
N TYR A 28 -16.75 -2.65 6.87
CA TYR A 28 -16.05 -2.89 8.13
C TYR A 28 -14.55 -2.83 7.88
N LYS A 29 -13.85 -1.95 8.59
CA LYS A 29 -12.40 -1.80 8.51
C LYS A 29 -11.76 -2.56 9.66
N SER A 30 -10.82 -3.45 9.35
CA SER A 30 -10.06 -4.22 10.35
C SER A 30 -8.57 -4.06 10.09
N GLU A 31 -7.81 -3.61 11.08
CA GLU A 31 -6.35 -3.58 10.96
C GLU A 31 -5.74 -4.89 11.48
N ARG A 32 -4.78 -5.43 10.73
CA ARG A 32 -4.04 -6.64 11.07
C ARG A 32 -2.58 -6.46 10.70
N GLN A 33 -1.71 -6.36 11.70
CA GLN A 33 -0.27 -6.17 11.49
C GLN A 33 0.42 -7.32 10.74
N GLU A 34 -0.24 -8.47 10.66
CA GLU A 34 0.27 -9.72 10.10
C GLU A 34 -0.11 -9.94 8.63
N ILE A 35 -0.91 -9.05 8.03
CA ILE A 35 -1.10 -9.03 6.57
C ILE A 35 -0.24 -7.93 5.96
N THR A 36 0.27 -8.14 4.75
CA THR A 36 1.12 -7.17 4.04
C THR A 36 0.38 -6.40 2.96
N HIS A 37 -0.80 -6.88 2.57
CA HIS A 37 -1.65 -6.29 1.54
C HIS A 37 -3.10 -6.27 2.02
N PRO A 38 -3.89 -5.28 1.59
CA PRO A 38 -5.32 -5.26 1.87
C PRO A 38 -6.02 -6.50 1.32
N THR A 39 -6.96 -7.03 2.08
CA THR A 39 -7.83 -8.11 1.65
C THR A 39 -9.28 -7.73 1.87
N VAL A 40 -10.15 -8.20 0.98
CA VAL A 40 -11.58 -7.89 1.04
C VAL A 40 -12.39 -9.17 1.03
N TYR A 41 -13.38 -9.22 1.91
CA TYR A 41 -14.27 -10.37 2.05
C TYR A 41 -15.72 -9.89 2.09
N LYS A 42 -16.60 -10.56 1.34
CA LYS A 42 -18.04 -10.40 1.51
C LYS A 42 -18.45 -11.06 2.83
N LEU A 43 -19.06 -10.29 3.73
CA LEU A 43 -19.60 -10.81 4.99
C LEU A 43 -21.04 -11.31 4.79
N ARG A 44 -21.86 -10.50 4.11
CA ARG A 44 -23.24 -10.78 3.73
C ARG A 44 -23.65 -9.82 2.61
N ASP A 45 -24.90 -9.87 2.18
CA ASP A 45 -25.41 -8.87 1.25
C ASP A 45 -25.27 -7.47 1.84
N HIS A 46 -24.78 -6.55 1.01
CA HIS A 46 -24.50 -5.17 1.39
C HIS A 46 -23.52 -5.00 2.56
N SER A 47 -22.63 -5.96 2.81
CA SER A 47 -21.63 -5.85 3.87
C SER A 47 -20.31 -6.50 3.47
N ILE A 48 -19.24 -5.73 3.52
CA ILE A 48 -17.88 -6.20 3.22
C ILE A 48 -16.93 -5.87 4.38
N ILE A 49 -15.92 -6.71 4.56
CA ILE A 49 -14.79 -6.45 5.46
C ILE A 49 -13.58 -6.12 4.59
N VAL A 50 -12.93 -5.00 4.87
CA VAL A 50 -11.62 -4.64 4.33
C VAL A 50 -10.61 -4.80 5.46
N GLU A 51 -9.73 -5.80 5.35
CA GLU A 51 -8.59 -5.94 6.24
C GLU A 51 -7.39 -5.20 5.66
N VAL A 52 -6.67 -4.44 6.47
CA VAL A 52 -5.45 -3.73 6.04
C VAL A 52 -4.29 -3.92 7.02
N PRO A 53 -3.02 -3.83 6.56
CA PRO A 53 -1.83 -3.96 7.40
C PRO A 53 -1.84 -3.02 8.61
N ARG A 54 -2.09 -1.72 8.37
CA ARG A 54 -2.05 -0.67 9.39
C ARG A 54 -2.55 0.65 8.82
N TYR A 55 -3.27 1.43 9.63
CA TYR A 55 -3.77 2.79 9.32
C TYR A 55 -4.51 2.92 7.98
N LEU A 56 -5.82 3.16 8.06
CA LEU A 56 -6.66 3.26 6.87
C LEU A 56 -7.26 4.64 6.71
N PHE A 57 -6.81 5.38 5.70
CA PHE A 57 -7.50 6.58 5.24
C PHE A 57 -8.33 6.22 4.01
N ILE A 58 -9.65 6.41 4.10
CA ILE A 58 -10.56 6.16 2.98
C ILE A 58 -11.01 7.49 2.40
N CYS A 59 -11.03 7.54 1.07
CA CYS A 59 -11.75 8.55 0.31
C CYS A 59 -12.68 7.84 -0.67
N THR A 60 -13.93 8.27 -0.66
CA THR A 60 -14.95 7.79 -1.58
C THR A 60 -15.14 8.82 -2.68
N ALA A 61 -15.30 8.36 -3.92
CA ALA A 61 -15.80 9.20 -5.00
C ALA A 61 -17.29 8.91 -5.14
N GLU A 62 -18.15 9.87 -4.79
CA GLU A 62 -19.61 9.67 -4.70
C GLU A 62 -20.23 9.12 -6.00
N SER A 63 -19.69 9.48 -7.16
CA SER A 63 -20.16 9.03 -8.48
C SER A 63 -19.57 7.69 -8.94
N SER A 64 -18.66 7.09 -8.17
CA SER A 64 -17.89 5.91 -8.56
C SER A 64 -18.32 4.66 -7.77
N PRO A 65 -18.19 3.43 -8.31
CA PRO A 65 -18.29 2.21 -7.50
C PRO A 65 -16.99 1.90 -6.74
N PHE A 66 -15.95 2.72 -6.92
CA PHE A 66 -14.63 2.49 -6.35
C PHE A 66 -14.41 3.23 -5.04
N ILE A 67 -13.68 2.58 -4.16
CA ILE A 67 -13.16 3.17 -2.94
C ILE A 67 -11.66 3.28 -3.07
N TYR A 68 -11.15 4.47 -2.78
CA TYR A 68 -9.73 4.75 -2.77
C TYR A 68 -9.28 4.81 -1.34
N PHE A 69 -8.22 4.09 -1.02
CA PHE A 69 -7.71 4.12 0.34
C PHE A 69 -6.20 4.00 0.36
N SER A 70 -5.56 4.67 1.30
CA SER A 70 -4.13 4.54 1.51
C SER A 70 -3.86 3.74 2.76
N THR A 71 -2.74 3.02 2.73
CA THR A 71 -2.16 2.44 3.94
C THR A 71 -0.79 3.05 4.21
N PHE A 72 -0.17 2.70 5.34
CA PHE A 72 1.15 3.23 5.70
C PHE A 72 2.28 2.75 4.78
N ASP A 73 1.99 1.85 3.83
CA ASP A 73 2.96 1.31 2.87
C ASP A 73 3.26 2.24 1.69
N GLU A 74 2.82 3.51 1.73
CA GLU A 74 2.99 4.52 0.66
C GLU A 74 2.17 4.27 -0.61
N HIS A 75 1.20 3.35 -0.57
CA HIS A 75 0.36 3.04 -1.72
C HIS A 75 -1.09 3.47 -1.52
N ILE A 76 -1.72 3.78 -2.65
CA ILE A 76 -3.15 3.91 -2.82
C ILE A 76 -3.67 2.61 -3.40
N TYR A 77 -4.74 2.11 -2.80
CA TYR A 77 -5.47 0.95 -3.25
C TYR A 77 -6.81 1.36 -3.82
N ILE A 78 -7.24 0.64 -4.84
CA ILE A 78 -8.54 0.83 -5.50
C ILE A 78 -9.37 -0.42 -5.27
N LEU A 79 -10.45 -0.29 -4.50
CA LEU A 79 -11.41 -1.36 -4.23
C LEU A 79 -12.65 -1.20 -5.12
N ASP A 80 -12.96 -2.24 -5.89
CA ASP A 80 -14.25 -2.40 -6.55
C ASP A 80 -15.27 -2.98 -5.57
N THR A 81 -16.22 -2.15 -5.13
CA THR A 81 -17.25 -2.57 -4.17
C THR A 81 -18.32 -3.47 -4.78
N GLN A 82 -18.46 -3.52 -6.11
CA GLN A 82 -19.38 -4.42 -6.79
C GLN A 82 -18.80 -5.83 -6.88
N LYS A 83 -17.52 -5.92 -7.22
CA LYS A 83 -16.80 -7.21 -7.35
C LYS A 83 -16.20 -7.71 -6.05
N THR A 84 -16.12 -6.84 -5.03
CA THR A 84 -15.50 -7.15 -3.73
C THR A 84 -14.02 -7.55 -3.89
N GLU A 85 -13.29 -6.81 -4.73
CA GLU A 85 -11.87 -7.07 -5.01
C GLU A 85 -11.04 -5.80 -5.01
N VAL A 86 -9.77 -5.92 -4.62
CA VAL A 86 -8.78 -4.86 -4.79
C VAL A 86 -8.23 -4.96 -6.21
N LEU A 87 -8.54 -3.98 -7.04
CA LEU A 87 -8.17 -3.97 -8.46
C LEU A 87 -6.70 -3.62 -8.65
N ALA A 88 -6.17 -2.73 -7.81
CA ALA A 88 -4.85 -2.16 -8.02
C ALA A 88 -4.22 -1.59 -6.76
N ARG A 89 -2.90 -1.49 -6.83
CA ARG A 89 -2.01 -0.80 -5.89
C ARG A 89 -1.21 0.21 -6.72
N TYR A 90 -1.27 1.48 -6.34
CA TYR A 90 -0.61 2.59 -7.02
C TYR A 90 0.27 3.37 -6.06
N ARG A 91 1.50 3.66 -6.49
CA ARG A 91 2.43 4.51 -5.76
C ARG A 91 2.51 5.88 -6.44
N ILE A 92 2.37 6.95 -5.65
CA ILE A 92 2.65 8.31 -6.14
C ILE A 92 4.16 8.54 -6.06
N GLU A 93 4.76 8.96 -7.17
CA GLU A 93 6.18 9.30 -7.23
C GLU A 93 6.52 10.45 -6.28
N ASN A 94 7.74 10.44 -5.76
CA ASN A 94 8.27 11.48 -4.87
C ASN A 94 7.49 11.67 -3.54
N ILE A 95 6.64 10.73 -3.16
CA ILE A 95 6.04 10.67 -1.81
C ILE A 95 6.57 9.44 -1.08
N SER A 96 6.98 9.65 0.17
CA SER A 96 7.46 8.62 1.10
C SER A 96 6.46 8.32 2.23
N ASN A 97 5.34 9.04 2.30
CA ASN A 97 4.24 8.68 3.21
C ASN A 97 2.95 9.34 2.74
N ILE A 98 1.85 8.59 2.65
CA ILE A 98 0.54 9.17 2.35
C ILE A 98 -0.21 9.35 3.66
N GLY A 99 -0.38 10.60 4.07
CA GLY A 99 -1.07 10.97 5.30
C GLY A 99 -2.59 10.87 5.17
N TYR A 100 -3.17 11.38 4.09
CA TYR A 100 -4.59 11.14 3.74
C TYR A 100 -4.88 11.44 2.28
N ILE A 101 -5.99 10.91 1.78
CA ILE A 101 -6.54 11.23 0.46
C ILE A 101 -7.55 12.37 0.63
N SER A 102 -7.27 13.52 0.01
CA SER A 102 -8.12 14.71 0.10
C SER A 102 -9.30 14.65 -0.85
N SER A 103 -9.08 14.20 -2.08
CA SER A 103 -10.14 14.13 -3.10
C SER A 103 -9.75 13.20 -4.25
N VAL A 104 -10.77 12.65 -4.90
CA VAL A 104 -10.64 11.93 -6.17
C VAL A 104 -11.66 12.49 -7.15
N HIS A 105 -11.18 13.01 -8.28
CA HIS A 105 -12.05 13.61 -9.30
C HIS A 105 -11.46 13.37 -10.71
N ASN A 106 -12.27 12.83 -11.63
CA ASN A 106 -11.90 12.59 -13.03
C ASN A 106 -10.55 11.88 -13.21
N GLY A 107 -10.32 10.79 -12.47
CA GLY A 107 -9.05 10.06 -12.51
C GLY A 107 -7.86 10.78 -11.87
N THR A 108 -8.07 11.95 -11.28
CA THR A 108 -7.04 12.66 -10.52
C THR A 108 -7.26 12.43 -9.04
N ILE A 109 -6.26 11.93 -8.34
CA ILE A 109 -6.23 11.85 -6.88
C ILE A 109 -5.40 13.00 -6.33
N THR A 110 -5.88 13.62 -5.26
CA THR A 110 -5.14 14.60 -4.48
C THR A 110 -4.90 14.01 -3.10
N VAL A 111 -3.63 13.95 -2.70
CA VAL A 111 -3.22 13.43 -1.40
C VAL A 111 -2.41 14.45 -0.64
N ARG A 112 -2.49 14.39 0.69
CA ARG A 112 -1.48 14.97 1.57
C ARG A 112 -0.47 13.89 1.91
N GLY A 113 0.80 14.17 1.73
CA GLY A 113 1.86 13.22 2.01
C GLY A 113 3.19 13.88 2.30
N TRP A 114 4.12 13.09 2.83
CA TRP A 114 5.48 13.53 3.08
C TRP A 114 6.36 13.26 1.86
N SER A 115 7.10 14.27 1.40
CA SER A 115 8.08 14.14 0.32
C SER A 115 9.48 14.38 0.88
N GLY A 116 10.17 13.32 1.28
CA GLY A 116 11.60 13.35 1.66
C GLY A 116 12.02 14.59 2.47
N ASN A 117 12.83 15.45 1.86
CA ASN A 117 13.37 16.67 2.46
C ASN A 117 12.42 17.87 2.41
N ASP A 118 11.41 17.83 1.55
CA ASP A 118 10.55 18.98 1.27
C ASP A 118 9.30 19.00 2.18
N GLY A 119 9.21 18.03 3.10
CA GLY A 119 8.24 18.00 4.19
C GLY A 119 6.84 17.54 3.75
N ASP A 120 5.85 18.03 4.48
CA ASP A 120 4.44 17.75 4.25
C ASP A 120 3.89 18.58 3.08
N GLN A 121 3.31 17.90 2.09
CA GLN A 121 2.90 18.50 0.84
C GLN A 121 1.56 17.94 0.34
N MET A 122 0.89 18.75 -0.48
CA MET A 122 -0.26 18.32 -1.29
C MET A 122 0.23 17.94 -2.68
N VAL A 123 -0.07 16.72 -3.12
CA VAL A 123 0.34 16.22 -4.43
C VAL A 123 -0.87 15.69 -5.17
N THR A 124 -0.93 16.01 -6.46
CA THR A 124 -1.92 15.48 -7.39
C THR A 124 -1.28 14.46 -8.31
N ALA A 125 -1.92 13.32 -8.49
CA ALA A 125 -1.48 12.30 -9.42
C ALA A 125 -2.64 11.81 -10.28
N GLN A 126 -2.33 11.45 -11.52
CA GLN A 126 -3.26 10.69 -12.35
C GLN A 126 -3.27 9.25 -11.87
N ILE A 127 -4.44 8.78 -11.49
CA ILE A 127 -4.71 7.38 -11.21
C ILE A 127 -5.57 6.81 -12.33
N PRO A 128 -5.36 5.55 -12.74
CA PRO A 128 -6.23 4.95 -13.72
C PRO A 128 -7.64 4.96 -13.18
N ASN A 129 -8.53 5.60 -13.94
CA ASN A 129 -9.93 5.70 -13.59
C ASN A 129 -10.65 4.47 -14.15
N PRO A 130 -11.10 3.52 -13.31
CA PRO A 130 -11.83 2.38 -13.83
C PRO A 130 -13.30 2.74 -14.14
N SER A 131 -13.71 4.00 -13.95
CA SER A 131 -15.10 4.47 -14.11
C SER A 131 -15.46 5.04 -15.49
N ASN A 132 -14.63 4.83 -16.53
CA ASN A 132 -15.06 5.08 -17.92
C ASN A 132 -16.06 4.00 -18.38
N GLU A 133 -17.25 3.95 -17.75
CA GLU A 133 -18.49 3.16 -18.00
C GLU A 133 -18.40 1.65 -18.28
N THR A 134 -17.24 1.13 -18.57
CA THR A 134 -16.82 -0.25 -18.60
C THR A 134 -15.35 -0.16 -18.24
N ALA A 135 -14.94 -0.53 -17.03
CA ALA A 135 -13.54 -0.89 -16.82
C ALA A 135 -13.24 -1.97 -17.86
N THR A 136 -12.59 -1.60 -18.95
CA THR A 136 -12.29 -2.52 -20.03
C THR A 136 -11.26 -3.51 -19.49
N GLU A 137 -11.16 -4.69 -20.07
CA GLU A 137 -10.06 -5.61 -19.75
C GLU A 137 -8.70 -4.91 -19.93
N SER A 138 -8.64 -3.95 -20.85
CA SER A 138 -7.52 -3.02 -21.04
C SER A 138 -7.23 -2.15 -19.80
N ASP A 139 -8.25 -1.61 -19.13
CA ASP A 139 -8.04 -0.78 -17.92
C ASP A 139 -7.55 -1.62 -16.75
N VAL A 140 -8.10 -2.83 -16.59
CA VAL A 140 -7.62 -3.80 -15.59
C VAL A 140 -6.21 -4.28 -15.92
N ASP A 141 -5.89 -4.50 -17.20
CA ASP A 141 -4.55 -4.85 -17.63
C ASP A 141 -3.57 -3.69 -17.47
N ASN A 142 -4.00 -2.43 -17.66
CA ASN A 142 -3.20 -1.26 -17.35
C ASN A 142 -2.92 -1.18 -15.84
N LEU A 143 -3.91 -1.46 -14.99
CA LEU A 143 -3.73 -1.57 -13.54
C LEU A 143 -2.72 -2.68 -13.17
N ARG A 144 -2.82 -3.86 -13.80
CA ARG A 144 -1.88 -4.97 -13.61
C ARG A 144 -0.47 -4.63 -14.10
N ARG A 145 -0.33 -3.94 -15.24
CA ARG A 145 0.96 -3.47 -15.76
C ARG A 145 1.62 -2.46 -14.82
N MET A 146 0.85 -1.57 -14.20
CA MET A 146 1.39 -0.67 -13.19
C MET A 146 1.76 -1.39 -11.90
N GLU A 147 1.00 -2.40 -11.47
CA GLU A 147 1.39 -3.24 -10.33
C GLU A 147 2.73 -3.94 -10.61
N HIS A 148 2.91 -4.45 -11.83
CA HIS A 148 4.19 -4.99 -12.28
C HIS A 148 5.30 -3.92 -12.26
N HIS A 149 5.05 -2.73 -12.78
CA HIS A 149 6.01 -1.62 -12.74
C HIS A 149 6.39 -1.23 -11.30
N THR A 150 5.42 -1.21 -10.39
CA THR A 150 5.63 -0.94 -8.96
C THR A 150 6.52 -2.01 -8.33
N LYS A 151 6.30 -3.29 -8.64
CA LYS A 151 7.16 -4.40 -8.18
C LYS A 151 8.59 -4.27 -8.71
N GLU A 152 8.76 -3.90 -9.98
CA GLU A 152 10.09 -3.68 -10.57
C GLU A 152 10.82 -2.49 -9.93
N LEU A 153 10.09 -1.40 -9.62
CA LEU A 153 10.62 -0.26 -8.85
C LEU A 153 11.07 -0.67 -7.45
N GLU A 154 10.26 -1.45 -6.73
CA GLU A 154 10.60 -1.97 -5.40
C GLU A 154 11.86 -2.85 -5.47
N LYS A 155 11.93 -3.74 -6.46
CA LYS A 155 13.09 -4.61 -6.70
C LYS A 155 14.35 -3.80 -7.01
N SER A 156 14.25 -2.79 -7.88
CA SER A 156 15.37 -1.91 -8.23
C SER A 156 15.90 -1.15 -7.00
N LYS A 157 15.01 -0.69 -6.11
CA LYS A 157 15.42 -0.05 -4.84
C LYS A 157 16.20 -1.00 -3.93
N VAL A 158 15.75 -2.25 -3.81
CA VAL A 158 16.46 -3.27 -3.01
C VAL A 158 17.87 -3.48 -3.57
N THR A 159 18.00 -3.64 -4.89
CA THR A 159 19.31 -3.80 -5.53
C THR A 159 20.23 -2.60 -5.28
N MET A 160 19.74 -1.36 -5.39
CA MET A 160 20.55 -0.18 -5.08
C MET A 160 21.01 -0.12 -3.62
N ILE A 161 20.19 -0.61 -2.67
CA ILE A 161 20.56 -0.68 -1.26
C ILE A 161 21.67 -1.72 -1.07
N GLU A 162 21.53 -2.90 -1.64
CA GLU A 162 22.52 -3.97 -1.58
C GLU A 162 23.88 -3.54 -2.18
N GLU A 163 23.86 -2.89 -3.34
CA GLU A 163 25.08 -2.37 -3.98
C GLU A 163 25.77 -1.31 -3.11
N LYS A 164 24.99 -0.43 -2.47
CA LYS A 164 25.52 0.58 -1.56
C LYS A 164 26.15 -0.04 -0.31
N GLU A 165 25.52 -1.06 0.28
CA GLU A 165 26.08 -1.79 1.42
C GLU A 165 27.37 -2.52 1.05
N GLU A 166 27.44 -3.14 -0.14
CA GLU A 166 28.65 -3.78 -0.62
C GLU A 166 29.79 -2.77 -0.83
N PHE A 167 29.49 -1.59 -1.38
CA PHE A 167 30.46 -0.51 -1.53
C PHE A 167 31.02 -0.06 -0.16
N ILE A 168 30.15 0.17 0.83
CA ILE A 168 30.55 0.55 2.19
C ILE A 168 31.44 -0.55 2.81
N ARG A 169 31.07 -1.82 2.64
CA ARG A 169 31.88 -2.95 3.14
C ARG A 169 33.29 -2.93 2.55
N LYS A 170 33.42 -2.81 1.22
CA LYS A 170 34.72 -2.77 0.52
C LYS A 170 35.59 -1.60 0.96
N GLU A 171 35.01 -0.41 1.14
CA GLU A 171 35.75 0.76 1.65
C GLU A 171 36.22 0.54 3.10
N SER A 172 35.40 -0.08 3.96
CA SER A 172 35.79 -0.40 5.34
C SER A 172 36.93 -1.43 5.43
N GLU A 173 37.01 -2.38 4.49
CA GLU A 173 38.07 -3.37 4.41
C GLU A 173 39.40 -2.73 3.98
N LYS A 174 39.37 -1.84 2.97
CA LYS A 174 40.55 -1.05 2.57
C LYS A 174 41.08 -0.19 3.71
N GLU A 175 40.20 0.45 4.48
CA GLU A 175 40.62 1.29 5.61
C GLU A 175 41.30 0.46 6.70
N LYS A 176 40.82 -0.78 6.96
CA LYS A 176 41.47 -1.72 7.88
C LYS A 176 42.84 -2.17 7.39
N GLU A 177 43.00 -2.44 6.10
CA GLU A 177 44.30 -2.79 5.51
C GLU A 177 45.31 -1.65 5.64
N VAL A 178 44.91 -0.41 5.35
CA VAL A 178 45.78 0.77 5.50
C VAL A 178 46.17 0.98 6.96
N LYS A 179 45.22 0.87 7.90
CA LYS A 179 45.50 0.98 9.34
C LYS A 179 46.41 -0.14 9.84
N GLY A 180 46.19 -1.38 9.38
CA GLY A 180 47.05 -2.52 9.70
C GLY A 180 48.49 -2.35 9.19
N ALA A 181 48.64 -1.85 7.96
CA ALA A 181 49.94 -1.56 7.37
C ALA A 181 50.69 -0.45 8.14
N MET A 182 50.00 0.62 8.57
CA MET A 182 50.62 1.68 9.38
C MET A 182 51.09 1.20 10.76
N ILE A 183 50.37 0.27 11.39
CA ILE A 183 50.78 -0.32 12.68
C ILE A 183 52.06 -1.16 12.52
N SER A 184 52.23 -1.86 11.38
CA SER A 184 53.43 -2.66 11.11
C SER A 184 54.69 -1.85 10.76
N LEU A 185 54.55 -0.55 10.46
CA LEU A 185 55.64 0.37 10.10
C LEU A 185 56.06 1.28 11.26
N SER A 186 55.45 1.11 12.44
CA SER A 186 55.85 1.83 13.66
C SER A 186 57.02 1.06 14.33
N PRO A 187 58.20 1.67 14.51
CA PRO A 187 59.39 1.01 15.06
C PRO A 187 59.29 0.67 16.55
#